data_AF-G0MAI5-F1
#
_entry.id   AF-G0MAI5-F1
#
_cell.length_a   1.000
_cell.length_b   1.000
_cell.length_c   1.000
_cell.angle_alpha   90.00
_cell.angle_beta   90.00
_cell.angle_gamma   90.00
#
_symmetry.space_group_name_H-M   'P 1'
#
loop_
_entity.id
_entity.type
_entity.pdbx_description
1 polymer ?
#
loop_
_entity_poly.entity_id
_entity_poly.type
_entity_poly.pdbx_seq_one_letter_code
_entity_poly.pdbx_strand_id
1 'polypeptide(L)'
;MEEEVGDSNVFVMKIDGEPGDLHCMTCLKICNYAEGTFCCTKSRNLSLNEKRSESAFLMVCLQRHAIDQMVKALIADKEIVDTNGKCLFCRNNKQHEKDKWCAGRTKVQLYLSRLHKDEAKVDDYLEKYLEIRVDNRMKELKKVHERIEREMREYHTNDGKSEEEIQHILARQGRNARKTERKELMNLEHENEQIRGRLARKLASKKLESIDKIEKSCAPPPPTLEEFIHSQFEPDPDQTPR
;
A
#
# COMPACT_ATOMS: atom_id res chain seq x y z
N MET A 1 2.88 -35.73 -2.73
CA MET A 1 2.43 -35.43 -1.36
C MET A 1 1.26 -34.50 -1.53
N GLU A 2 0.09 -35.00 -1.20
CA GLU A 2 -1.22 -34.53 -1.65
C GLU A 2 -1.48 -33.09 -1.20
N GLU A 3 -1.93 -32.25 -2.13
CA GLU A 3 -2.35 -30.88 -1.89
C GLU A 3 -3.58 -30.89 -0.97
N GLU A 4 -3.47 -30.18 0.16
CA GLU A 4 -4.57 -29.95 1.07
C GLU A 4 -5.71 -29.23 0.33
N VAL A 5 -6.86 -29.92 0.24
CA VAL A 5 -8.15 -29.36 -0.12
C VAL A 5 -8.55 -28.39 0.99
N GLY A 6 -8.10 -27.14 0.90
CA GLY A 6 -8.62 -26.05 1.71
C GLY A 6 -10.07 -25.77 1.32
N ASP A 7 -10.97 -25.82 2.30
CA ASP A 7 -12.41 -25.56 2.16
C ASP A 7 -12.68 -24.38 1.20
N SER A 8 -13.31 -24.64 0.05
CA SER A 8 -13.32 -23.72 -1.11
C SER A 8 -14.01 -22.36 -0.86
N ASN A 9 -14.73 -22.24 0.26
CA ASN A 9 -15.63 -21.14 0.59
C ASN A 9 -15.04 -20.12 1.59
N VAL A 10 -13.83 -20.34 2.11
CA VAL A 10 -13.19 -19.44 3.09
C VAL A 10 -12.00 -18.71 2.47
N PHE A 11 -11.85 -17.41 2.76
CA PHE A 11 -10.71 -16.58 2.42
C PHE A 11 -10.10 -15.98 3.69
N VAL A 12 -8.85 -16.33 3.98
CA VAL A 12 -8.10 -15.79 5.11
C VAL A 12 -7.43 -14.49 4.69
N MET A 13 -7.80 -13.38 5.31
CA MET A 13 -7.17 -12.08 5.08
C MET A 13 -5.83 -12.00 5.84
N LYS A 14 -4.74 -11.94 5.09
CA LYS A 14 -3.38 -11.70 5.59
C LYS A 14 -2.64 -10.74 4.67
N ILE A 15 -1.67 -10.01 5.23
CA ILE A 15 -0.65 -9.31 4.45
C ILE A 15 0.49 -10.32 4.31
N ASP A 16 0.83 -10.69 3.08
CA ASP A 16 1.94 -11.60 2.80
C ASP A 16 3.27 -10.84 2.78
N GLY A 17 3.67 -10.26 3.93
CA GLY A 17 4.93 -9.52 4.04
C GLY A 17 5.50 -9.51 5.46
N GLU A 18 6.80 -9.72 5.54
CA GLU A 18 7.59 -9.73 6.78
C GLU A 18 8.52 -8.52 6.88
N PRO A 19 8.93 -8.13 8.10
CA PRO A 19 9.97 -7.11 8.26
C PRO A 19 11.24 -7.50 7.50
N GLY A 20 11.70 -6.61 6.62
CA GLY A 20 12.87 -6.87 5.79
C GLY A 20 12.56 -7.35 4.38
N ASP A 21 11.29 -7.63 4.07
CA ASP A 21 10.89 -8.04 2.73
C ASP A 21 11.12 -6.93 1.71
N LEU A 22 11.57 -7.34 0.52
CA LEU A 22 11.95 -6.51 -0.60
C LEU A 22 11.44 -7.13 -1.89
N HIS A 23 10.78 -6.34 -2.71
CA HIS A 23 10.42 -6.79 -4.04
C HIS A 23 11.55 -6.52 -5.01
N CYS A 24 12.20 -7.58 -5.50
CA CYS A 24 13.23 -7.40 -6.51
C CYS A 24 12.59 -7.06 -7.86
N MET A 25 12.77 -5.83 -8.33
CA MET A 25 12.25 -5.37 -9.63
C MET A 25 12.89 -6.06 -10.85
N THR A 26 13.91 -6.90 -10.65
CA THR A 26 14.54 -7.67 -11.75
C THR A 26 13.98 -9.09 -11.85
N CYS A 27 13.88 -9.80 -10.72
CA CYS A 27 13.43 -11.19 -10.70
C CYS A 27 11.94 -11.32 -10.32
N LEU A 28 11.29 -10.21 -9.92
CA LEU A 28 9.93 -10.10 -9.39
C LEU A 28 9.64 -10.96 -8.15
N LYS A 29 10.67 -11.53 -7.51
CA LYS A 29 10.55 -12.30 -6.26
C LYS A 29 10.67 -11.39 -5.05
N ILE A 30 9.97 -11.76 -3.98
CA ILE A 30 10.18 -11.20 -2.65
C ILE A 30 11.45 -11.84 -2.06
N CYS A 31 12.31 -11.01 -1.51
CA CYS A 31 13.57 -11.35 -0.83
C CYS A 31 13.54 -10.73 0.56
N ASN A 32 14.34 -11.19 1.51
CA ASN A 32 14.40 -10.58 2.84
C ASN A 32 15.82 -10.09 3.17
N TYR A 33 16.02 -8.78 3.27
CA TYR A 33 17.35 -8.24 3.59
C TYR A 33 17.73 -8.34 5.06
N ALA A 34 16.76 -8.47 5.97
CA ALA A 34 17.03 -8.64 7.39
C ALA A 34 17.63 -10.03 7.66
N GLU A 35 17.20 -11.04 6.89
CA GLU A 35 17.71 -12.41 6.94
C GLU A 35 18.93 -12.64 6.01
N GLY A 36 19.29 -11.66 5.18
CA GLY A 36 20.38 -11.80 4.21
C GLY A 36 20.04 -12.65 2.98
N THR A 37 18.75 -12.88 2.72
CA THR A 37 18.24 -13.70 1.63
C THR A 37 17.96 -12.84 0.40
N PHE A 38 18.64 -13.09 -0.72
CA PHE A 38 18.54 -12.28 -1.95
C PHE A 38 18.34 -13.15 -3.20
N CYS A 39 17.43 -12.76 -4.10
CA CYS A 39 17.23 -13.49 -5.36
C CYS A 39 18.32 -13.20 -6.41
N CYS A 40 19.02 -12.07 -6.29
CA CYS A 40 20.04 -11.67 -7.27
C CYS A 40 21.06 -10.68 -6.70
N THR A 41 22.22 -10.58 -7.37
CA THR A 41 23.31 -9.67 -7.01
C THR A 41 22.87 -8.21 -6.94
N LYS A 42 21.95 -7.78 -7.81
CA LYS A 42 21.43 -6.42 -7.79
C LYS A 42 20.72 -6.10 -6.48
N SER A 43 19.82 -6.98 -6.03
CA SER A 43 19.11 -6.83 -4.74
C SER A 43 20.07 -6.89 -3.54
N ARG A 44 21.09 -7.74 -3.61
CA ARG A 44 22.13 -7.84 -2.59
C ARG A 44 22.94 -6.55 -2.45
N ASN A 45 23.27 -5.92 -3.58
CA ASN A 45 24.14 -4.75 -3.63
C ASN A 45 23.43 -3.41 -3.41
N LEU A 46 22.10 -3.40 -3.27
CA LEU A 46 21.39 -2.20 -2.80
C LEU A 46 21.97 -1.74 -1.46
N SER A 47 22.10 -0.42 -1.29
CA SER A 47 22.49 0.15 -0.02
C SER A 47 21.45 -0.18 1.05
N LEU A 48 21.85 -0.18 2.32
CA LEU A 48 20.92 -0.45 3.43
C LEU A 48 19.75 0.56 3.46
N ASN A 49 20.03 1.80 3.08
CA ASN A 49 19.05 2.88 3.00
C ASN A 49 17.99 2.60 1.93
N GLU A 50 18.41 2.18 0.74
CA GLU A 50 17.50 1.76 -0.34
C GLU A 50 16.70 0.54 0.06
N LYS A 51 17.34 -0.48 0.66
CA LYS A 51 16.66 -1.68 1.16
C LYS A 51 15.55 -1.35 2.16
N ARG A 52 15.81 -0.44 3.10
CA ARG A 52 14.80 0.02 4.06
C ARG A 52 13.64 0.75 3.37
N SER A 53 13.95 1.61 2.40
CA SER A 53 12.95 2.38 1.67
C SER A 53 12.05 1.48 0.81
N GLU A 54 12.64 0.59 0.02
CA GLU A 54 11.92 -0.37 -0.82
C GLU A 54 11.07 -1.34 0.01
N SER A 55 11.55 -1.74 1.20
CA SER A 55 10.80 -2.61 2.10
C SER A 55 9.59 -1.92 2.69
N ALA A 56 9.74 -0.66 3.12
CA ALA A 56 8.60 0.14 3.58
C ALA A 56 7.57 0.36 2.46
N PHE A 57 8.04 0.62 1.23
CA PHE A 57 7.16 0.78 0.09
C PHE A 57 6.42 -0.52 -0.27
N LEU A 58 7.09 -1.67 -0.17
CA LEU A 58 6.45 -2.98 -0.40
C LEU A 58 5.26 -3.19 0.54
N MET A 59 5.32 -2.77 1.80
CA MET A 59 4.19 -2.87 2.72
C MET A 59 2.96 -2.07 2.27
N VAL A 60 3.16 -0.89 1.66
CA VAL A 60 2.07 -0.12 1.02
C VAL A 60 1.43 -0.95 -0.09
N CYS A 61 2.26 -1.57 -0.94
CA CYS A 61 1.80 -2.40 -2.05
C CYS A 61 1.03 -3.64 -1.58
N LEU A 62 1.56 -4.37 -0.58
CA LEU A 62 0.96 -5.57 -0.04
C LEU A 62 -0.36 -5.28 0.67
N GLN A 63 -0.44 -4.18 1.45
CA GLN A 63 -1.69 -3.79 2.11
C GLN A 63 -2.78 -3.43 1.08
N ARG A 64 -2.43 -2.70 0.01
CA ARG A 64 -3.37 -2.43 -1.09
C ARG A 64 -3.80 -3.69 -1.81
N HIS A 65 -2.88 -4.63 -2.03
CA HIS A 65 -3.19 -5.93 -2.62
C HIS A 65 -4.16 -6.74 -1.74
N ALA A 66 -3.95 -6.75 -0.43
CA ALA A 66 -4.84 -7.43 0.51
C ALA A 66 -6.29 -6.87 0.46
N ILE A 67 -6.45 -5.55 0.32
CA ILE A 67 -7.77 -4.92 0.10
C ILE A 67 -8.39 -5.42 -1.20
N ASP A 68 -7.65 -5.44 -2.31
CA ASP A 68 -8.14 -5.94 -3.60
C ASP A 68 -8.57 -7.41 -3.52
N GLN A 69 -7.81 -8.26 -2.81
CA GLN A 69 -8.17 -9.67 -2.60
C GLN A 69 -9.40 -9.83 -1.71
N MET A 70 -9.54 -9.01 -0.67
CA MET A 70 -10.74 -8.97 0.16
C MET A 70 -11.99 -8.63 -0.69
N VAL A 71 -11.89 -7.66 -1.60
CA VAL A 71 -12.99 -7.30 -2.51
C VAL A 71 -13.33 -8.47 -3.46
N LYS A 72 -12.33 -9.16 -4.02
CA LYS A 72 -12.57 -10.34 -4.86
C LYS A 72 -13.25 -11.47 -4.09
N ALA A 73 -12.80 -11.75 -2.87
CA ALA A 73 -13.41 -12.75 -1.99
C ALA A 73 -14.86 -12.39 -1.65
N LEU A 74 -15.13 -11.11 -1.37
CA LEU A 74 -16.45 -10.57 -1.07
C LEU A 74 -17.41 -10.75 -2.25
N ILE A 75 -16.96 -10.46 -3.47
CA ILE A 75 -17.74 -10.63 -4.70
C ILE A 75 -18.04 -12.12 -4.93
N ALA A 76 -17.05 -13.00 -4.68
CA ALA A 76 -17.17 -14.45 -4.86
C ALA A 76 -17.92 -15.18 -3.73
N ASP A 77 -18.61 -14.45 -2.84
CA ASP A 77 -19.36 -15.00 -1.72
C ASP A 77 -18.54 -15.89 -0.76
N LYS A 78 -17.24 -15.58 -0.64
CA LYS A 78 -16.36 -16.26 0.31
C LYS A 78 -16.49 -15.66 1.70
N GLU A 79 -16.43 -16.51 2.71
CA GLU A 79 -16.28 -16.09 4.10
C GLU A 79 -14.90 -15.44 4.27
N ILE A 80 -14.86 -14.21 4.80
CA ILE A 80 -13.59 -13.48 4.99
C ILE A 80 -13.24 -13.50 6.47
N VAL A 81 -12.18 -14.23 6.80
CA VAL A 81 -11.71 -14.42 8.18
C VAL A 81 -10.33 -13.81 8.42
N ASP A 82 -9.99 -13.50 9.67
CA ASP A 82 -8.62 -13.18 10.04
C ASP A 82 -7.76 -14.45 10.20
N THR A 83 -6.46 -14.27 10.49
CA THR A 83 -5.51 -15.38 10.69
C THR A 83 -5.87 -16.30 11.86
N ASN A 84 -6.78 -15.90 12.75
CA ASN A 84 -7.29 -16.71 13.84
C ASN A 84 -8.64 -17.37 13.52
N GLY A 85 -9.11 -17.25 12.27
CA GLY A 85 -10.38 -17.84 11.81
C GLY A 85 -11.63 -17.05 12.22
N LYS A 86 -11.53 -15.79 12.65
CA LYS A 86 -12.72 -14.98 13.04
C LYS A 86 -13.26 -14.15 11.86
N CYS A 87 -14.59 -14.01 11.69
CA CYS A 87 -15.19 -13.09 10.68
C CYS A 87 -14.51 -11.72 10.81
N LEU A 88 -13.91 -11.25 9.73
CA LEU A 88 -13.19 -9.98 9.71
C LEU A 88 -14.11 -8.78 10.05
N PHE A 89 -15.42 -8.95 9.83
CA PHE A 89 -16.45 -7.93 10.02
C PHE A 89 -17.09 -7.95 11.41
N CYS A 90 -17.62 -9.09 11.89
CA CYS A 90 -18.31 -9.18 13.18
C CYS A 90 -17.44 -9.71 14.33
N ARG A 91 -16.24 -10.25 14.04
CA ARG A 91 -15.30 -10.86 15.00
C ARG A 91 -15.86 -12.04 15.81
N ASN A 92 -17.03 -12.58 15.42
CA ASN A 92 -17.59 -13.80 15.99
C ASN A 92 -17.26 -15.02 15.13
N ASN A 93 -17.36 -16.20 15.75
CA ASN A 93 -17.18 -17.51 15.10
C ASN A 93 -18.51 -18.14 14.66
N LYS A 94 -19.64 -17.42 14.76
CA LYS A 94 -20.96 -17.98 14.45
C LYS A 94 -21.14 -18.02 12.94
N GLN A 95 -21.48 -19.21 12.41
CA GLN A 95 -21.81 -19.43 11.01
C GLN A 95 -22.84 -18.40 10.53
N HIS A 96 -22.55 -17.81 9.39
CA HIS A 96 -23.43 -16.88 8.72
C HIS A 96 -24.54 -17.69 8.04
N GLU A 97 -25.81 -17.32 8.26
CA GLU A 97 -26.91 -17.88 7.47
C GLU A 97 -26.69 -17.52 5.99
N LYS A 98 -27.00 -18.47 5.09
CA LYS A 98 -26.69 -18.40 3.64
C LYS A 98 -27.05 -17.08 2.94
N ASP A 99 -28.04 -16.34 3.47
CA ASP A 99 -28.56 -15.11 2.87
C ASP A 99 -28.27 -13.84 3.70
N LYS A 100 -27.64 -13.96 4.88
CA LYS A 100 -27.37 -12.84 5.78
C LYS A 100 -25.89 -12.78 6.13
N TRP A 101 -25.18 -12.02 5.31
CA TRP A 101 -23.83 -11.53 5.61
C TRP A 101 -23.76 -10.88 7.02
N CYS A 102 -22.58 -10.96 7.66
CA CYS A 102 -22.27 -10.54 9.05
C CYS A 102 -23.22 -9.40 9.55
N ALA A 103 -24.18 -9.73 10.43
CA ALA A 103 -25.18 -8.83 11.04
C ALA A 103 -26.23 -8.17 10.11
N GLY A 104 -26.65 -8.84 9.02
CA GLY A 104 -27.72 -8.35 8.13
C GLY A 104 -27.29 -7.16 7.25
N ARG A 105 -25.98 -6.98 7.06
CA ARG A 105 -25.41 -5.91 6.24
C ARG A 105 -25.20 -6.36 4.81
N THR A 106 -25.33 -5.44 3.84
CA THR A 106 -24.98 -5.71 2.44
C THR A 106 -23.47 -5.88 2.26
N LYS A 107 -23.03 -6.53 1.17
CA LYS A 107 -21.59 -6.63 0.81
C LYS A 107 -20.91 -5.25 0.80
N VAL A 108 -21.57 -4.24 0.24
CA VAL A 108 -21.07 -2.85 0.22
C VAL A 108 -20.88 -2.30 1.63
N GLN A 109 -21.86 -2.49 2.51
CA GLN A 109 -21.77 -2.04 3.91
C GLN A 109 -20.63 -2.74 4.66
N LEU A 110 -20.41 -4.04 4.40
CA LEU A 110 -19.29 -4.77 4.97
C LEU A 110 -17.94 -4.25 4.47
N TYR A 111 -17.82 -4.07 3.15
CA TYR A 111 -16.64 -3.46 2.53
C TYR A 111 -16.32 -2.10 3.17
N LEU A 112 -17.28 -1.17 3.21
CA LEU A 112 -17.09 0.17 3.78
C LEU A 112 -16.71 0.13 5.27
N SER A 113 -17.31 -0.78 6.04
CA SER A 113 -17.01 -0.92 7.47
C SER A 113 -15.56 -1.32 7.77
N ARG A 114 -14.92 -2.01 6.82
CA ARG A 114 -13.55 -2.50 6.96
C ARG A 114 -12.54 -1.60 6.24
N LEU A 115 -12.92 -1.08 5.08
CA LEU A 115 -12.05 -0.32 4.18
C LEU A 115 -11.32 0.81 4.90
N HIS A 116 -12.02 1.62 5.69
CA HIS A 116 -11.39 2.77 6.38
C HIS A 116 -10.23 2.34 7.29
N LYS A 117 -10.36 1.17 7.96
CA LYS A 117 -9.29 0.65 8.83
C LYS A 117 -8.09 0.14 8.03
N ASP A 118 -8.34 -0.42 6.86
CA ASP A 118 -7.27 -0.96 6.02
C ASP A 118 -6.62 0.11 5.14
N GLU A 119 -7.35 1.16 4.73
CA GLU A 119 -6.80 2.38 4.10
C GLU A 119 -5.94 3.16 5.10
N ALA A 120 -6.34 3.30 6.37
CA ALA A 120 -5.51 3.94 7.38
C ALA A 120 -4.13 3.26 7.53
N LYS A 121 -4.06 1.94 7.40
CA LYS A 121 -2.77 1.22 7.38
C LYS A 121 -1.93 1.54 6.15
N VAL A 122 -2.57 1.76 4.99
CA VAL A 122 -1.86 2.19 3.77
C VAL A 122 -1.20 3.54 4.04
N ASP A 123 -1.91 4.47 4.68
CA ASP A 123 -1.39 5.78 5.04
C ASP A 123 -0.23 5.66 6.05
N ASP A 124 -0.37 4.84 7.11
CA ASP A 124 0.70 4.59 8.08
C ASP A 124 1.97 4.03 7.42
N TYR A 125 1.83 3.10 6.47
CA TYR A 125 2.97 2.57 5.72
C TYR A 125 3.57 3.59 4.77
N LEU A 126 2.73 4.43 4.15
CA LEU A 126 3.20 5.51 3.29
C LEU A 126 4.02 6.51 4.11
N GLU A 127 3.55 6.94 5.28
CA GLU A 127 4.28 7.89 6.12
C GLU A 127 5.66 7.35 6.51
N LYS A 128 5.74 6.08 6.95
CA LYS A 128 7.02 5.43 7.23
C LYS A 128 7.97 5.43 6.02
N TYR A 129 7.44 5.16 4.83
CA TYR A 129 8.23 5.23 3.60
C TYR A 129 8.76 6.65 3.32
N LEU A 130 7.90 7.67 3.48
CA LEU A 130 8.26 9.08 3.25
C LEU A 130 9.27 9.59 4.29
N GLU A 131 9.14 9.18 5.56
CA GLU A 131 10.11 9.46 6.62
C GLU A 131 11.48 8.87 6.27
N ILE A 132 11.54 7.58 5.88
CA ILE A 132 12.79 6.94 5.46
C ILE A 132 13.41 7.68 4.27
N ARG A 133 12.59 8.15 3.32
CA ARG A 133 13.06 8.90 2.15
C ARG A 133 13.72 10.22 2.57
N VAL A 134 13.13 10.96 3.52
CA VAL A 134 13.70 12.20 4.08
C VAL A 134 15.00 11.91 4.83
N ASP A 135 15.01 10.93 5.72
CA ASP A 135 16.17 10.53 6.49
C ASP A 135 17.35 10.12 5.61
N ASN A 136 17.07 9.33 4.57
CA ASN A 136 18.08 8.89 3.61
C ASN A 136 18.69 10.10 2.90
N ARG A 137 17.87 11.04 2.41
CA ARG A 137 18.35 12.24 1.72
C ARG A 137 19.19 13.12 2.63
N MET A 138 18.76 13.33 3.87
CA MET A 138 19.52 14.13 4.84
C MET A 138 20.86 13.49 5.19
N LYS A 139 20.92 12.16 5.32
CA LYS A 139 22.18 11.42 5.53
C LYS A 139 23.12 11.55 4.34
N GLU A 140 22.60 11.52 3.12
CA GLU A 140 23.41 11.72 1.90
C GLU A 140 23.98 13.14 1.82
N LEU A 141 23.15 14.16 2.04
CA LEU A 141 23.58 15.56 2.05
C LEU A 141 24.67 15.79 3.10
N LYS A 142 24.49 15.26 4.31
CA LYS A 142 25.48 15.34 5.38
C LYS A 142 26.83 14.73 4.96
N LYS A 143 26.83 13.54 4.36
CA LYS A 143 28.06 12.89 3.88
C LYS A 143 28.78 13.72 2.81
N VAL A 144 28.02 14.33 1.89
CA VAL A 144 28.58 15.19 0.85
C VAL A 144 29.21 16.43 1.47
N HIS A 145 28.53 17.07 2.42
CA HIS A 145 29.06 18.24 3.11
C HIS A 145 30.31 17.92 3.93
N GLU A 146 30.33 16.84 4.70
CA GLU A 146 31.51 16.40 5.45
C GLU A 146 32.71 16.12 4.52
N ARG A 147 32.46 15.59 3.32
CA ARG A 147 33.51 15.39 2.31
C ARG A 147 34.03 16.72 1.77
N ILE A 148 33.14 17.63 1.38
CA ILE A 148 33.51 18.95 0.86
C ILE A 148 34.30 19.74 1.92
N GLU A 149 33.87 19.74 3.18
CA GLU A 149 34.58 20.43 4.26
C GLU A 149 36.01 19.90 4.44
N ARG A 150 36.20 18.58 4.34
CA ARG A 150 37.52 17.94 4.41
C ARG A 150 38.42 18.32 3.23
N GLU A 151 37.91 18.15 2.01
CA GLU A 151 38.65 18.48 0.78
C GLU A 151 39.02 19.97 0.72
N MET A 152 38.10 20.86 1.12
CA MET A 152 38.34 22.30 1.17
C MET A 152 39.35 22.69 2.25
N ARG A 153 39.32 22.03 3.42
CA ARG A 153 40.31 22.22 4.47
C ARG A 153 41.70 21.81 3.99
N GLU A 154 41.83 20.64 3.38
CA GLU A 154 43.10 20.17 2.80
C GLU A 154 43.61 21.11 1.71
N TYR A 155 42.74 21.52 0.79
CA TYR A 155 43.09 22.48 -0.27
C TYR A 155 43.65 23.78 0.29
N HIS A 156 42.96 24.40 1.25
CA HIS A 156 43.40 25.67 1.83
C HIS A 156 44.64 25.54 2.73
N THR A 157 44.83 24.39 3.36
CA THR A 157 46.07 24.08 4.09
C THR A 157 47.25 24.03 3.11
N ASN A 158 47.07 23.37 1.95
CA ASN A 158 48.09 23.28 0.90
C ASN A 158 48.36 24.62 0.20
N ASP A 159 47.36 25.51 0.16
CA ASP A 159 47.45 26.89 -0.35
C ASP A 159 48.15 27.84 0.62
N GLY A 160 48.58 27.35 1.79
CA GLY A 160 49.32 28.12 2.78
C GLY A 160 48.48 29.09 3.62
N LYS A 161 47.15 28.92 3.65
CA LYS A 161 46.26 29.74 4.48
C LYS A 161 46.43 29.41 5.96
N SER A 162 46.26 30.42 6.81
CA SER A 162 46.22 30.21 8.26
C SER A 162 44.97 29.45 8.68
N GLU A 163 45.04 28.75 9.82
CA GLU A 163 43.89 28.00 10.37
C GLU A 163 42.67 28.91 10.62
N GLU A 164 42.89 30.17 11.02
CA GLU A 164 41.82 31.16 11.22
C GLU A 164 41.10 31.51 9.90
N GLU A 165 41.86 31.69 8.81
CA GLU A 165 41.30 31.93 7.48
C GLU A 165 40.53 30.71 6.98
N ILE A 166 41.07 29.51 7.20
CA ILE A 166 40.41 28.23 6.84
C ILE A 166 39.08 28.11 7.58
N GLN A 167 39.07 28.35 8.90
CA GLN A 167 37.83 28.29 9.69
C GLN A 167 36.81 29.33 9.24
N HIS A 168 37.23 30.56 8.93
CA HIS A 168 36.33 31.59 8.42
C HIS A 168 35.71 31.20 7.06
N ILE A 169 36.51 30.63 6.14
CA ILE A 169 36.04 30.16 4.83
C ILE A 169 35.05 29.00 5.00
N LEU A 170 35.39 28.00 5.80
CA LEU A 170 34.53 26.85 6.08
C LEU A 170 33.23 27.29 6.77
N ALA A 171 33.27 28.27 7.68
CA ALA A 171 32.06 28.80 8.31
C ALA A 171 31.13 29.50 7.31
N ARG A 172 31.69 30.24 6.33
CA ARG A 172 30.90 30.86 5.26
C ARG A 172 30.29 29.81 4.33
N GLN A 173 31.07 28.80 3.92
CA GLN A 173 30.61 27.66 3.13
C GLN A 173 29.50 26.90 3.86
N GLY A 174 29.70 26.58 5.14
CA GLY A 174 28.73 25.90 5.99
C GLY A 174 27.40 26.65 6.13
N ARG A 175 27.41 27.99 6.13
CA ARG A 175 26.17 28.79 6.09
C ARG A 175 25.42 28.60 4.77
N ASN A 176 26.12 28.58 3.64
CA ASN A 176 25.50 28.36 2.33
C ASN A 176 24.99 26.92 2.19
N ALA A 177 25.78 25.94 2.63
CA ALA A 177 25.44 24.53 2.68
C ALA A 177 24.11 24.30 3.45
N ARG A 178 23.97 24.90 4.64
CA ARG A 178 22.73 24.83 5.45
C ARG A 178 21.53 25.47 4.74
N LYS A 179 21.72 26.54 3.96
CA LYS A 179 20.63 27.14 3.16
C LYS A 179 20.19 26.18 2.06
N THR A 180 21.13 25.53 1.38
CA THR A 180 20.84 24.53 0.35
C THR A 180 20.12 23.32 0.94
N GLU A 181 20.60 22.78 2.07
CA GLU A 181 19.93 21.68 2.80
C GLU A 181 18.47 22.01 3.13
N ARG A 182 18.21 23.20 3.67
CA ARG A 182 16.83 23.64 3.98
C ARG A 182 15.96 23.69 2.73
N LYS A 183 16.51 24.20 1.62
CA LYS A 183 15.79 24.24 0.34
C LYS A 183 15.49 22.83 -0.16
N GLU A 184 16.44 21.91 -0.08
CA GLU A 184 16.20 20.53 -0.51
C GLU A 184 15.23 19.78 0.38
N LEU A 185 15.25 20.04 1.70
CA LEU A 185 14.25 19.50 2.60
C LEU A 185 12.85 20.00 2.22
N MET A 186 12.69 21.32 1.97
CA MET A 186 11.41 21.88 1.52
C MET A 186 10.93 21.29 0.18
N ASN A 187 11.85 21.12 -0.78
CA ASN A 187 11.53 20.48 -2.06
C ASN A 187 11.04 19.04 -1.84
N LEU A 188 11.74 18.28 -1.00
CA LEU A 188 11.42 16.89 -0.72
C LEU A 188 10.08 16.74 0.03
N GLU A 189 9.82 17.62 0.99
CA GLU A 189 8.53 17.69 1.69
C GLU A 189 7.39 18.03 0.72
N HIS A 190 7.61 18.96 -0.21
CA HIS A 190 6.64 19.28 -1.26
C HIS A 190 6.37 18.07 -2.17
N GLU A 191 7.40 17.35 -2.59
CA GLU A 191 7.24 16.12 -3.37
C GLU A 191 6.50 15.03 -2.59
N ASN A 192 6.80 14.88 -1.30
CA ASN A 192 6.11 13.93 -0.42
C ASN A 192 4.62 14.28 -0.31
N GLU A 193 4.28 15.56 -0.19
CA GLU A 193 2.89 16.03 -0.19
C GLU A 193 2.17 15.71 -1.52
N GLN A 194 2.86 15.89 -2.65
CA GLN A 194 2.31 15.47 -3.95
C GLN A 194 2.11 13.95 -4.02
N ILE A 195 2.97 13.14 -3.41
CA ILE A 195 2.81 11.67 -3.33
C ILE A 195 1.56 11.34 -2.51
N ARG A 196 1.38 11.93 -1.32
CA ARG A 196 0.16 11.76 -0.50
C ARG A 196 -1.09 12.10 -1.29
N GLY A 197 -1.12 13.27 -1.91
CA GLY A 197 -2.26 13.71 -2.72
C GLY A 197 -2.56 12.77 -3.89
N ARG A 198 -1.54 12.24 -4.57
CA ARG A 198 -1.74 11.24 -5.64
C ARG A 198 -2.28 9.92 -5.11
N LEU A 199 -1.78 9.42 -3.98
CA LEU A 199 -2.26 8.18 -3.39
C LEU A 199 -3.71 8.34 -2.91
N ALA A 200 -4.04 9.42 -2.21
CA ALA A 200 -5.39 9.70 -1.72
C ALA A 200 -6.41 9.73 -2.88
N ARG A 201 -6.10 10.42 -3.98
CA ARG A 201 -6.96 10.42 -5.19
C ARG A 201 -7.12 9.02 -5.77
N LYS A 202 -6.05 8.22 -5.80
CA LYS A 202 -6.09 6.85 -6.32
C LYS A 202 -6.92 5.93 -5.44
N LEU A 203 -6.82 6.05 -4.11
CA LEU A 203 -7.63 5.30 -3.16
C LEU A 203 -9.11 5.68 -3.28
N ALA A 204 -9.43 6.97 -3.34
CA ALA A 204 -10.80 7.46 -3.55
C ALA A 204 -11.41 6.92 -4.86
N SER A 205 -10.68 6.99 -5.98
CA SER A 205 -11.13 6.42 -7.26
C SER A 205 -11.32 4.91 -7.15
N LYS A 206 -10.40 4.21 -6.50
CA LYS A 206 -10.46 2.75 -6.37
C LYS A 206 -11.61 2.29 -5.49
N LYS A 207 -11.94 3.07 -4.45
CA LYS A 207 -13.09 2.86 -3.60
C LYS A 207 -14.38 2.92 -4.40
N LEU A 208 -14.56 3.94 -5.25
CA LEU A 208 -15.72 4.07 -6.12
C LEU A 208 -15.82 2.91 -7.12
N GLU A 209 -14.71 2.55 -7.79
CA GLU A 209 -14.66 1.37 -8.68
C GLU A 209 -15.05 0.07 -7.96
N SER A 210 -14.63 -0.09 -6.70
CA SER A 210 -14.90 -1.30 -5.93
C SER A 210 -16.35 -1.37 -5.49
N ILE A 211 -16.95 -0.24 -5.11
CA ILE A 211 -18.38 -0.13 -4.81
C ILE A 211 -19.21 -0.54 -6.04
N ASP A 212 -18.94 0.06 -7.21
CA ASP A 212 -19.64 -0.27 -8.46
C ASP A 212 -19.54 -1.76 -8.82
N LYS A 213 -18.37 -2.38 -8.65
CA LYS A 213 -18.19 -3.82 -8.89
C LYS A 213 -18.99 -4.68 -7.91
N ILE A 214 -19.00 -4.32 -6.63
CA ILE A 214 -19.78 -5.06 -5.62
C ILE A 214 -21.26 -4.92 -5.94
N GLU A 215 -21.75 -3.73 -6.25
CA GLU A 215 -23.16 -3.49 -6.58
C GLU A 215 -23.60 -4.28 -7.81
N LYS A 216 -22.80 -4.27 -8.89
CA LYS A 216 -23.07 -5.07 -10.09
C LYS A 216 -23.09 -6.57 -9.82
N SER A 217 -22.23 -7.06 -8.92
CA SER A 217 -22.24 -8.48 -8.52
C SER A 217 -23.46 -8.88 -7.70
N CYS A 218 -24.17 -7.91 -7.12
CA CYS A 218 -25.41 -8.14 -6.36
C CYS A 218 -26.67 -7.93 -7.22
N ALA A 219 -26.53 -7.48 -8.47
CA ALA A 219 -27.69 -7.29 -9.35
C ALA A 219 -28.31 -8.66 -9.67
N PRO A 220 -29.66 -8.77 -9.68
CA PRO A 220 -30.31 -10.00 -10.10
C PRO A 220 -29.86 -10.36 -11.53
N PRO A 221 -29.72 -11.66 -11.86
CA PRO A 221 -29.45 -12.05 -13.22
C PRO A 221 -30.55 -11.47 -14.14
N PRO A 222 -30.22 -11.09 -15.39
CA PRO A 222 -31.25 -10.71 -16.34
C PRO A 222 -32.28 -11.84 -16.44
N PRO A 223 -33.58 -11.51 -16.58
CA PRO A 223 -34.62 -12.52 -16.66
C PRO A 223 -34.29 -13.50 -17.77
N THR A 224 -34.49 -14.78 -17.51
CA THR A 224 -34.37 -15.82 -18.54
C THR A 224 -35.36 -15.54 -19.66
N LEU A 225 -35.11 -16.08 -20.86
CA LEU A 225 -36.04 -15.91 -22.00
C LEU A 225 -37.46 -16.40 -21.65
N GLU A 226 -37.56 -17.44 -20.81
CA GLU A 226 -38.82 -18.00 -20.31
C GLU A 226 -39.54 -17.06 -19.34
N GLU A 227 -38.82 -16.44 -18.40
CA GLU A 227 -39.38 -15.42 -17.48
C GLU A 227 -39.79 -14.14 -18.21
N PHE A 228 -39.01 -13.75 -19.23
CA PHE A 228 -39.33 -12.59 -20.07
C PHE A 228 -40.61 -12.85 -20.89
N ILE A 229 -40.74 -14.04 -21.50
CA ILE A 229 -41.95 -14.44 -22.22
C ILE A 229 -43.15 -14.51 -21.27
N HIS A 230 -43.02 -15.13 -20.09
CA HIS A 230 -44.14 -15.17 -19.13
C HIS A 230 -44.59 -13.78 -18.67
N SER A 231 -43.66 -12.84 -18.44
CA SER A 231 -44.00 -11.46 -18.04
C SER A 231 -44.71 -10.64 -19.12
N GLN A 232 -44.64 -11.03 -20.39
CA GLN A 232 -45.28 -10.36 -21.52
C GLN A 232 -46.66 -10.95 -21.87
N PHE A 233 -46.99 -12.13 -21.32
CA PHE A 233 -48.17 -12.91 -21.66
C PHE A 233 -48.99 -13.33 -20.43
N GLU A 234 -48.86 -12.66 -19.29
CA GLU A 234 -49.87 -12.79 -18.22
C GLU A 234 -51.21 -12.23 -18.73
N PRO A 235 -52.27 -13.05 -18.86
CA PRO A 235 -53.56 -12.53 -19.23
C PRO A 235 -54.11 -11.71 -18.06
N ASP A 236 -54.52 -10.49 -18.37
CA ASP A 236 -55.19 -9.58 -17.45
C ASP A 236 -56.39 -10.30 -16.82
N PRO A 237 -56.42 -10.53 -15.49
CA PRO A 237 -57.44 -11.36 -14.84
C PRO A 237 -58.87 -10.79 -14.94
N ASP A 238 -59.04 -9.58 -15.48
CA ASP A 238 -60.33 -8.90 -15.65
C ASP A 238 -61.02 -9.17 -17.00
N GLN A 239 -60.47 -10.00 -17.88
CA GLN A 239 -61.17 -10.43 -19.10
C GLN A 239 -61.96 -11.73 -18.89
N THR A 240 -63.00 -11.68 -18.07
CA THR A 240 -64.10 -12.66 -18.16
C THR A 240 -64.91 -12.42 -19.44
N PRO A 241 -65.02 -13.40 -20.35
CA PRO A 241 -65.85 -13.25 -21.54
C PRO A 241 -67.34 -13.24 -21.15
N ARG A 242 -68.08 -12.25 -21.66
CA ARG A 242 -69.55 -12.22 -21.67
C ARG A 242 -70.11 -13.07 -22.81
#